data_AF-A0AAE3XIE2-F1
#
_entry.id   AF-A0AAE3XIE2-F1
#
_cell.length_a   1.000
_cell.length_b   1.000
_cell.length_c   1.000
_cell.angle_alpha   90.00
_cell.angle_beta   90.00
_cell.angle_gamma   90.00
#
_symmetry.space_group_name_H-M   'P 1'
#
loop_
_entity.id
_entity.type
_entity.pdbx_description
1 polymer ?
#
loop_
_entity_poly.entity_id
_entity_poly.type
_entity_poly.pdbx_seq_one_letter_code
_entity_poly.pdbx_strand_id
1 'polypeptide(L)'
;MKRITFKNKATQKIYDKYFKECGKEARNLTNEDRQDIIMELNSHIYEALQGDLAIEPAKFQDIIDNLGTAKTVIRPLVADKKMDQALKTFNPIQLAKALVLNITNGISYVIFAIIYLIILSGIYAIYIKIAHPEEVGMFFCDGKFMVFGRVQSEALQSKYVEVLGHGMIPFTIMIMAIAYFLLIFIMKSKRKLKNHLS
;
A
#
# COMPACT_ATOMS: atom_id res chain seq x y z
N MET A 1 30.14 -3.57 12.79
CA MET A 1 30.78 -2.23 12.65
C MET A 1 30.69 -1.47 13.98
N LYS A 2 31.62 -0.55 14.28
CA LYS A 2 31.57 0.27 15.51
C LYS A 2 30.46 1.33 15.40
N ARG A 3 29.76 1.60 16.51
CA ARG A 3 28.85 2.75 16.66
C ARG A 3 29.58 4.04 16.32
N ILE A 4 28.86 5.02 15.75
CA ILE A 4 29.44 6.35 15.53
C ILE A 4 29.69 6.99 16.90
N THR A 5 30.89 7.52 17.08
CA THR A 5 31.27 8.28 18.28
C THR A 5 31.34 9.75 17.92
N PHE A 6 30.39 10.54 18.42
CA PHE A 6 30.35 11.98 18.23
C PHE A 6 31.25 12.70 19.25
N LYS A 7 31.83 13.82 18.83
CA LYS A 7 32.60 14.69 19.75
C LYS A 7 31.70 15.41 20.75
N ASN A 8 30.48 15.74 20.32
CA ASN A 8 29.48 16.39 21.15
C ASN A 8 28.66 15.36 21.96
N LYS A 9 28.69 15.48 23.29
CA LYS A 9 27.98 14.56 24.21
C LYS A 9 26.45 14.62 24.05
N ALA A 10 25.88 15.76 23.72
CA ALA A 10 24.44 15.90 23.51
C ALA A 10 24.02 15.20 22.20
N THR A 11 24.80 15.36 21.13
CA THR A 11 24.61 14.62 19.86
C THR A 11 24.72 13.10 20.08
N GLN A 12 25.73 12.65 20.83
CA GLN A 12 25.87 11.24 21.18
C GLN A 12 24.63 10.69 21.90
N LYS A 13 24.05 11.44 22.85
CA LYS A 13 22.82 11.04 23.56
C LYS A 13 21.63 10.87 22.62
N ILE A 14 21.46 11.77 21.64
CA ILE A 14 20.38 11.69 20.65
C ILE A 14 20.56 10.42 19.81
N TYR A 15 21.77 10.19 19.30
CA TYR A 15 22.12 9.01 18.52
C TYR A 15 21.86 7.70 19.30
N ASP A 16 22.36 7.61 20.54
CA ASP A 16 22.21 6.42 21.37
C ASP A 16 20.74 6.14 21.68
N LYS A 17 19.94 7.19 21.96
CA LYS A 17 18.50 7.06 22.19
C LYS A 17 17.79 6.53 20.95
N TYR A 18 18.03 7.13 19.79
CA TYR A 18 17.40 6.74 18.54
C TYR A 18 17.71 5.27 18.19
N PHE A 19 18.96 4.86 18.31
CA PHE A 19 19.34 3.48 18.02
C PHE A 19 18.89 2.47 19.07
N LYS A 20 18.74 2.87 20.32
CA LYS A 20 18.10 2.03 21.35
C LYS A 20 16.63 1.78 20.99
N GLU A 21 15.92 2.77 20.47
CA GLU A 21 14.56 2.61 19.98
C GLU A 21 14.50 1.73 18.73
N CYS A 22 15.40 1.93 17.77
CA CYS A 22 15.51 1.06 16.59
C CYS A 22 15.74 -0.41 16.97
N GLY A 23 16.64 -0.65 17.94
CA GLY A 23 16.91 -2.00 18.45
C GLY A 23 15.69 -2.65 19.13
N LYS A 24 14.83 -1.86 19.79
CA LYS A 24 13.58 -2.36 20.37
C LYS A 24 12.57 -2.77 19.29
N GLU A 25 12.44 -1.97 18.23
CA GLU A 25 11.53 -2.28 17.11
C GLU A 25 11.99 -3.53 16.34
N ALA A 26 13.31 -3.73 16.20
CA ALA A 26 13.90 -4.90 15.54
C ALA A 26 14.08 -6.14 16.45
N ARG A 27 13.60 -6.12 17.70
CA ARG A 27 13.87 -7.18 18.69
C ARG A 27 13.40 -8.58 18.30
N ASN A 28 12.43 -8.67 17.39
CA ASN A 28 11.80 -9.91 16.96
C ASN A 28 12.54 -10.58 15.78
N LEU A 29 13.69 -10.05 15.36
CA LEU A 29 14.57 -10.64 14.36
C LEU A 29 15.69 -11.46 15.03
N THR A 30 16.40 -12.23 14.22
CA THR A 30 17.66 -12.87 14.65
C THR A 30 18.68 -11.79 14.99
N ASN A 31 19.70 -12.15 15.77
CA ASN A 31 20.78 -11.21 16.10
C ASN A 31 21.53 -10.73 14.86
N GLU A 32 21.68 -11.59 13.86
CA GLU A 32 22.34 -11.30 12.58
C GLU A 32 21.53 -10.30 11.76
N ASP A 33 20.25 -10.57 11.49
CA ASP A 33 19.39 -9.66 10.72
C ASP A 33 19.19 -8.31 11.42
N ARG A 34 19.14 -8.32 12.76
CA ARG A 34 19.09 -7.08 13.53
C ARG A 34 20.39 -6.29 13.39
N GLN A 35 21.55 -6.95 13.37
CA GLN A 35 22.82 -6.25 13.16
C GLN A 35 22.91 -5.67 11.76
N ASP A 36 22.48 -6.40 10.73
CA ASP A 36 22.43 -5.90 9.35
C ASP A 36 21.64 -4.60 9.23
N ILE A 37 20.38 -4.61 9.69
CA ILE A 37 19.50 -3.43 9.64
C ILE A 37 20.12 -2.24 10.37
N ILE A 38 20.69 -2.50 11.55
CA ILE A 38 21.32 -1.45 12.36
C ILE A 38 22.60 -0.93 11.68
N MET A 39 23.33 -1.76 10.95
CA MET A 39 24.51 -1.34 10.18
C MET A 39 24.12 -0.48 8.98
N GLU A 40 23.12 -0.88 8.22
CA GLU A 40 22.60 -0.12 7.07
C GLU A 40 22.08 1.26 7.50
N LEU A 41 21.32 1.32 8.60
CA LEU A 41 20.86 2.59 9.15
C LEU A 41 22.04 3.46 9.62
N ASN A 42 23.07 2.84 10.20
CA ASN A 42 24.26 3.54 10.65
C ASN A 42 25.09 4.09 9.49
N SER A 43 25.17 3.40 8.35
CA SER A 43 25.83 3.94 7.15
C SER A 43 25.07 5.12 6.55
N HIS A 44 23.73 5.06 6.47
CA HIS A 44 22.95 6.20 5.98
C HIS A 44 23.09 7.44 6.85
N ILE A 45 23.10 7.27 8.17
CA ILE A 45 23.37 8.39 9.09
C ILE A 45 24.79 8.93 8.87
N TYR A 46 25.78 8.05 8.71
CA TYR A 46 27.16 8.48 8.45
C TYR A 46 27.30 9.27 7.13
N GLU A 47 26.61 8.84 6.08
CA GLU A 47 26.52 9.54 4.79
C GLU A 47 25.84 10.90 4.92
N ALA A 48 24.70 10.96 5.63
CA ALA A 48 23.97 12.21 5.88
C ALA A 48 24.79 13.23 6.69
N LEU A 49 25.66 12.75 7.57
CA LEU A 49 26.61 13.58 8.32
C LEU A 49 27.74 14.14 7.45
N GLN A 50 27.98 13.59 6.26
CA GLN A 50 29.14 13.91 5.41
C GLN A 50 30.48 13.84 6.17
N GLY A 51 30.56 12.97 7.18
CA GLY A 51 31.74 12.83 8.04
C GLY A 51 31.89 13.88 9.17
N ASP A 52 30.94 14.80 9.36
CA ASP A 52 30.98 15.77 10.46
C ASP A 52 30.58 15.15 11.81
N LEU A 53 31.58 14.65 12.55
CA LEU A 53 31.41 14.10 13.90
C LEU A 53 31.33 15.17 15.00
N ALA A 54 31.51 16.45 14.65
CA ALA A 54 31.37 17.59 15.56
C ALA A 54 30.00 18.28 15.45
N ILE A 55 29.10 17.73 14.62
CA ILE A 55 27.78 18.29 14.33
C ILE A 55 27.01 18.71 15.58
N GLU A 56 26.38 19.88 15.48
CA GLU A 56 25.55 20.42 16.54
C GLU A 56 24.31 19.54 16.79
N PRO A 57 23.83 19.43 18.04
CA PRO A 57 22.70 18.59 18.39
C PRO A 57 21.42 18.91 17.59
N ALA A 58 21.17 20.20 17.30
CA ALA A 58 20.01 20.63 16.52
C ALA A 58 20.07 20.12 15.07
N LYS A 59 21.21 20.31 14.40
CA LYS A 59 21.41 19.81 13.03
C LYS A 59 21.33 18.29 12.96
N PHE A 60 21.85 17.59 13.97
CA PHE A 60 21.71 16.14 14.03
C PHE A 60 20.27 15.70 14.28
N GLN A 61 19.52 16.42 15.10
CA GLN A 61 18.09 16.19 15.29
C GLN A 61 17.34 16.33 13.96
N ASP A 62 17.65 17.36 13.16
CA ASP A 62 17.06 17.52 11.82
C ASP A 62 17.36 16.33 10.90
N ILE A 63 18.58 15.76 10.94
CA ILE A 63 18.93 14.55 10.18
C ILE A 63 18.07 13.36 10.62
N ILE A 64 17.94 13.15 11.93
CA ILE A 64 17.14 12.05 12.49
C ILE A 64 15.64 12.23 12.20
N ASP A 65 15.13 13.45 12.26
CA ASP A 65 13.72 13.75 11.97
C ASP A 65 13.42 13.53 10.49
N ASN A 66 14.35 13.88 9.58
CA ASN A 66 14.23 13.59 8.15
C ASN A 66 14.30 12.10 7.83
N LEU A 67 15.07 11.31 8.60
CA LEU A 67 15.04 9.84 8.52
C LEU A 67 13.70 9.28 9.01
N GLY A 68 13.09 9.93 10.00
CA GLY A 68 11.84 9.56 10.62
C GLY A 68 12.01 8.67 11.85
N THR A 69 10.91 8.42 12.55
CA THR A 69 10.90 7.66 13.80
C THR A 69 11.46 6.24 13.63
N ALA A 70 12.02 5.67 14.70
CA ALA A 70 12.50 4.29 14.71
C ALA A 70 11.43 3.30 14.20
N LYS A 71 10.17 3.49 14.57
CA LYS A 71 9.06 2.64 14.13
C LYS A 71 8.79 2.73 12.63
N THR A 72 8.85 3.92 12.05
CA THR A 72 8.58 4.13 10.62
C THR A 72 9.72 3.60 9.74
N VAL A 73 10.96 3.70 10.21
CA VAL A 73 12.15 3.23 9.47
C VAL A 73 12.34 1.72 9.63
N ILE A 74 12.21 1.18 10.84
CA ILE A 74 12.58 -0.20 11.14
C ILE A 74 11.48 -1.20 10.77
N ARG A 75 10.19 -0.86 10.87
CA ARG A 75 9.10 -1.80 10.56
C ARG A 75 9.16 -2.37 9.14
N PRO A 76 9.37 -1.56 8.08
CA PRO A 76 9.52 -2.08 6.72
C PRO A 76 10.68 -3.07 6.62
N LEU A 77 11.86 -2.71 7.13
CA LEU A 77 13.05 -3.57 7.10
C LEU A 77 12.86 -4.89 7.87
N VAL A 78 12.15 -4.84 9.00
CA VAL A 78 11.77 -6.05 9.75
C VAL A 78 10.80 -6.93 8.96
N ALA A 79 9.86 -6.33 8.22
CA ALA A 79 8.93 -7.08 7.39
C ALA A 79 9.66 -7.79 6.24
N ASP A 80 10.61 -7.10 5.60
CA ASP A 80 11.42 -7.64 4.50
C ASP A 80 12.29 -8.81 4.98
N LYS A 81 13.05 -8.63 6.07
CA LYS A 81 13.86 -9.73 6.64
C LYS A 81 13.00 -10.94 7.07
N LYS A 82 11.79 -10.72 7.58
CA LYS A 82 10.86 -11.82 7.91
C LYS A 82 10.34 -12.53 6.67
N MET A 83 10.14 -11.81 5.58
CA MET A 83 9.79 -12.43 4.30
C MET A 83 10.95 -13.29 3.79
N ASP A 84 12.18 -12.78 3.82
CA ASP A 84 13.37 -13.55 3.43
C ASP A 84 13.54 -14.83 4.26
N GLN A 85 13.34 -14.74 5.58
CA GLN A 85 13.34 -15.91 6.45
C GLN A 85 12.24 -16.92 6.07
N ALA A 86 11.02 -16.45 5.81
CA ALA A 86 9.90 -17.31 5.44
C ALA A 86 10.08 -17.97 4.06
N LEU A 87 10.70 -17.27 3.12
CA LEU A 87 11.03 -17.80 1.79
C LEU A 87 12.13 -18.86 1.88
N LYS A 88 13.12 -18.68 2.77
CA LYS A 88 14.19 -19.67 3.00
C LYS A 88 13.69 -20.94 3.69
N THR A 89 12.70 -20.83 4.60
CA THR A 89 12.20 -21.98 5.37
C THR A 89 11.09 -22.76 4.69
N PHE A 90 10.51 -22.25 3.59
CA PHE A 90 9.33 -22.84 2.91
C PHE A 90 8.18 -23.22 3.85
N ASN A 91 8.09 -22.58 5.02
CA ASN A 91 7.07 -22.89 6.01
C ASN A 91 5.80 -22.08 5.72
N PRO A 92 4.67 -22.72 5.39
CA PRO A 92 3.46 -22.03 4.94
C PRO A 92 2.86 -21.08 6.00
N ILE A 93 3.03 -21.39 7.29
CA ILE A 93 2.54 -20.54 8.38
C ILE A 93 3.40 -19.28 8.52
N GLN A 94 4.72 -19.40 8.36
CA GLN A 94 5.64 -18.25 8.39
C GLN A 94 5.44 -17.35 7.18
N LEU A 95 5.23 -17.95 6.00
CA LEU A 95 4.91 -17.24 4.77
C LEU A 95 3.60 -16.45 4.89
N ALA A 96 2.54 -17.07 5.43
CA ALA A 96 1.28 -16.38 5.68
C ALA A 96 1.43 -15.20 6.65
N LYS A 97 2.19 -15.36 7.74
CA LYS A 97 2.45 -14.26 8.70
C LYS A 97 3.27 -13.12 8.08
N ALA A 98 4.29 -13.43 7.28
CA ALA A 98 5.09 -12.44 6.57
C ALA A 98 4.27 -11.70 5.51
N LEU A 99 3.41 -12.42 4.78
CA LEU A 99 2.46 -11.85 3.82
C LEU A 99 1.47 -10.90 4.50
N VAL A 100 0.84 -11.29 5.61
CA VAL A 100 -0.08 -10.40 6.34
C VAL A 100 0.63 -9.13 6.81
N LEU A 101 1.87 -9.24 7.30
CA LEU A 101 2.66 -8.10 7.76
C LEU A 101 2.94 -7.10 6.63
N ASN A 102 3.29 -7.59 5.44
CA ASN A 102 3.57 -6.76 4.26
C ASN A 102 2.31 -6.29 3.51
N ILE A 103 1.23 -7.07 3.54
CA ILE A 103 -0.08 -6.73 2.95
C ILE A 103 -0.66 -5.48 3.62
N THR A 104 -0.39 -5.20 4.89
CA THR A 104 -0.87 -3.96 5.53
C THR A 104 -0.41 -2.69 4.80
N ASN A 105 0.77 -2.72 4.18
CA ASN A 105 1.26 -1.64 3.31
C ASN A 105 0.75 -1.80 1.86
N GLY A 106 0.49 -3.06 1.44
CA GLY A 106 0.04 -3.47 0.13
C GLY A 106 -1.46 -3.35 -0.17
N ILE A 107 -2.33 -3.32 0.85
CA ILE A 107 -3.78 -3.47 0.71
C ILE A 107 -4.40 -2.35 -0.13
N SER A 108 -3.80 -1.17 -0.09
CA SER A 108 -4.21 -0.08 -0.97
C SER A 108 -4.00 -0.39 -2.44
N TYR A 109 -2.94 -1.12 -2.79
CA TYR A 109 -2.68 -1.48 -4.19
C TYR A 109 -3.69 -2.51 -4.67
N VAL A 110 -4.13 -3.42 -3.80
CA VAL A 110 -5.25 -4.33 -4.10
C VAL A 110 -6.54 -3.53 -4.32
N ILE A 111 -6.84 -2.58 -3.44
CA ILE A 111 -8.02 -1.69 -3.60
C ILE A 111 -7.91 -0.88 -4.89
N PHE A 112 -6.74 -0.30 -5.19
CA PHE A 112 -6.50 0.42 -6.45
C PHE A 112 -6.71 -0.48 -7.66
N ALA A 113 -6.18 -1.71 -7.65
CA ALA A 113 -6.35 -2.67 -8.74
C ALA A 113 -7.84 -3.00 -8.97
N ILE A 114 -8.60 -3.25 -7.91
CA ILE A 114 -10.05 -3.51 -8.01
C ILE A 114 -10.79 -2.31 -8.63
N ILE A 115 -10.50 -1.09 -8.17
CA ILE A 115 -11.17 0.10 -8.70
C ILE A 115 -10.78 0.35 -10.17
N TYR A 116 -9.52 0.13 -10.54
CA TYR A 116 -9.08 0.19 -11.94
C TYR A 116 -9.78 -0.85 -12.81
N LEU A 117 -9.96 -2.08 -12.31
CA LEU A 117 -10.71 -3.12 -13.02
C LEU A 117 -12.17 -2.72 -13.24
N ILE A 118 -12.82 -2.05 -12.28
CA ILE A 118 -14.18 -1.51 -12.44
C ILE A 118 -14.25 -0.46 -13.54
N ILE A 119 -13.26 0.44 -13.61
CA ILE A 119 -13.21 1.47 -14.66
C ILE A 119 -13.01 0.81 -16.04
N LEU A 120 -12.06 -0.12 -16.14
CA LEU A 120 -11.76 -0.83 -17.38
C LEU A 120 -12.95 -1.69 -17.85
N SER A 121 -13.62 -2.39 -16.93
CA SER A 121 -14.82 -3.17 -17.24
C SER A 121 -15.98 -2.28 -17.66
N GLY A 122 -16.09 -1.06 -17.12
CA GLY A 122 -17.05 -0.05 -17.56
C GLY A 122 -16.82 0.39 -19.01
N ILE A 123 -15.56 0.66 -19.40
CA ILE A 123 -15.20 0.97 -20.80
C ILE A 123 -15.59 -0.19 -21.72
N TYR A 124 -15.25 -1.41 -21.31
CA TYR A 124 -15.60 -2.62 -22.05
C TYR A 124 -17.12 -2.81 -22.15
N ALA A 125 -17.87 -2.58 -21.08
CA ALA A 125 -19.34 -2.70 -21.08
C ALA A 125 -19.98 -1.68 -22.04
N ILE A 126 -19.49 -0.43 -22.09
CA ILE A 126 -19.96 0.58 -23.04
C ILE A 126 -19.66 0.13 -24.47
N TYR A 127 -18.45 -0.37 -24.74
CA TYR A 127 -18.07 -0.89 -26.05
C TYR A 127 -19.02 -1.99 -26.52
N ILE A 128 -19.30 -3.01 -25.68
CA ILE A 128 -20.22 -4.09 -26.07
C ILE A 128 -21.65 -3.57 -26.19
N LYS A 129 -22.12 -2.63 -25.36
CA LYS A 129 -23.47 -2.05 -25.51
C LYS A 129 -23.64 -1.35 -26.87
N ILE A 130 -22.59 -0.73 -27.40
CA ILE A 130 -22.63 -0.14 -28.74
C ILE A 130 -22.66 -1.23 -29.83
N ALA A 131 -21.88 -2.30 -29.65
CA ALA A 131 -21.81 -3.42 -30.61
C ALA A 131 -23.05 -4.34 -30.60
N HIS A 132 -23.66 -4.54 -29.43
CA HIS A 132 -24.80 -5.42 -29.19
C HIS A 132 -25.84 -4.71 -28.29
N PRO A 133 -26.62 -3.76 -28.83
CA PRO A 133 -27.49 -2.89 -28.03
C PRO A 133 -28.56 -3.59 -27.22
N GLU A 134 -29.10 -4.70 -27.72
CA GLU A 134 -30.20 -5.43 -27.06
C GLU A 134 -29.72 -6.49 -26.08
N GLU A 135 -28.47 -6.96 -26.23
CA GLU A 135 -27.92 -8.05 -25.41
C GLU A 135 -27.24 -7.57 -24.14
N VAL A 136 -26.90 -6.28 -24.06
CA VAL A 136 -26.14 -5.72 -22.94
C VAL A 136 -27.03 -4.77 -22.16
N GLY A 137 -27.09 -4.89 -20.84
CA GLY A 137 -27.94 -4.02 -20.05
C GLY A 137 -28.03 -4.42 -18.59
N MET A 138 -29.05 -3.89 -17.92
CA MET A 138 -29.43 -4.27 -16.58
C MET A 138 -30.74 -5.06 -16.66
N PHE A 139 -30.66 -6.35 -16.35
CA PHE A 139 -31.75 -7.29 -16.55
C PHE A 139 -32.36 -7.74 -15.23
N PHE A 140 -33.68 -7.72 -15.18
CA PHE A 140 -34.49 -8.19 -14.06
C PHE A 140 -35.37 -9.37 -14.49
N CYS A 141 -35.58 -10.34 -13.62
CA CYS A 141 -36.52 -11.44 -13.81
C CYS A 141 -37.49 -11.48 -12.63
N ASP A 142 -38.80 -11.44 -12.90
CA ASP A 142 -39.85 -11.42 -11.85
C ASP A 142 -39.57 -10.37 -10.75
N GLY A 143 -39.08 -9.17 -11.14
CA GLY A 143 -38.77 -8.06 -10.22
C GLY A 143 -37.44 -8.18 -9.46
N LYS A 144 -36.65 -9.24 -9.67
CA LYS A 144 -35.33 -9.41 -9.04
C LYS A 144 -34.21 -9.06 -10.00
N PHE A 145 -33.19 -8.36 -9.50
CA PHE A 145 -31.97 -8.10 -10.26
C PHE A 145 -31.26 -9.41 -10.55
N MET A 146 -30.90 -9.63 -11.82
CA MET A 146 -30.22 -10.85 -12.25
C MET A 146 -28.81 -10.55 -12.74
N VAL A 147 -28.69 -9.64 -13.71
CA VAL A 147 -27.42 -9.37 -14.40
C VAL A 147 -27.30 -7.88 -14.72
N PHE A 148 -26.09 -7.37 -14.52
CA PHE A 148 -25.60 -6.15 -15.15
C PHE A 148 -24.45 -6.55 -16.08
N GLY A 149 -24.72 -6.61 -17.38
CA GLY A 149 -23.79 -7.22 -18.34
C GLY A 149 -24.51 -7.73 -19.58
N ARG A 150 -23.98 -8.79 -20.19
CA ARG A 150 -24.52 -9.38 -21.42
C ARG A 150 -25.40 -10.60 -21.12
N VAL A 151 -26.54 -10.69 -21.79
CA VAL A 151 -27.45 -11.84 -21.81
C VAL A 151 -27.57 -12.32 -23.25
N GLN A 152 -27.55 -13.64 -23.48
CA GLN A 152 -27.72 -14.21 -24.81
C GLN A 152 -29.14 -13.97 -25.32
N SER A 153 -29.27 -13.77 -26.62
CA SER A 153 -30.53 -13.36 -27.27
C SER A 153 -31.67 -14.38 -27.08
N GLU A 154 -31.35 -15.66 -26.92
CA GLU A 154 -32.33 -16.72 -26.60
C GLU A 154 -32.91 -16.56 -25.19
N ALA A 155 -32.11 -16.10 -24.23
CA ALA A 155 -32.56 -15.84 -22.86
C ALA A 155 -33.42 -14.57 -22.75
N LEU A 156 -33.28 -13.61 -23.68
CA LEU A 156 -34.13 -12.42 -23.78
C LEU A 156 -35.59 -12.76 -24.16
N GLN A 157 -35.84 -13.94 -24.74
CA GLN A 157 -37.22 -14.41 -24.99
C GLN A 157 -37.91 -14.98 -23.76
N SER A 158 -37.15 -15.21 -22.68
CA SER A 158 -37.68 -15.54 -21.35
C SER A 158 -37.88 -14.26 -20.54
N LYS A 159 -38.47 -14.34 -19.34
CA LYS A 159 -38.96 -13.24 -18.47
C LYS A 159 -37.95 -12.12 -18.08
N TYR A 160 -36.79 -12.03 -18.71
CA TYR A 160 -35.82 -10.97 -18.49
C TYR A 160 -36.28 -9.67 -19.14
N VAL A 161 -36.41 -8.64 -18.32
CA VAL A 161 -36.72 -7.28 -18.76
C VAL A 161 -35.47 -6.42 -18.59
N GLU A 162 -35.02 -5.80 -19.68
CA GLU A 162 -33.99 -4.76 -19.61
C GLU A 162 -34.60 -3.46 -19.08
N VAL A 163 -34.02 -2.88 -18.03
CA VAL A 163 -34.58 -1.69 -17.36
C VAL A 163 -33.91 -0.40 -17.81
N LEU A 164 -32.64 -0.44 -18.24
CA LEU A 164 -31.86 0.76 -18.51
C LEU A 164 -31.84 1.19 -19.98
N GLY A 165 -31.97 0.26 -20.94
CA GLY A 165 -31.88 0.57 -22.37
C GLY A 165 -30.60 1.34 -22.71
N HIS A 166 -30.75 2.41 -23.51
CA HIS A 166 -29.64 3.33 -23.80
C HIS A 166 -29.12 4.10 -22.57
N GLY A 167 -29.91 4.19 -21.49
CA GLY A 167 -29.51 4.76 -20.21
C GLY A 167 -28.41 3.98 -19.48
N MET A 168 -28.09 2.76 -19.94
CA MET A 168 -26.97 1.98 -19.40
C MET A 168 -25.62 2.70 -19.57
N ILE A 169 -25.41 3.41 -20.69
CA ILE A 169 -24.16 4.13 -20.96
C ILE A 169 -23.94 5.26 -19.93
N PRO A 170 -24.84 6.25 -19.77
CA PRO A 170 -24.65 7.30 -18.77
C PRO A 170 -24.59 6.75 -17.34
N PHE A 171 -25.33 5.66 -17.03
CA PHE A 171 -25.24 4.99 -15.74
C PHE A 171 -23.85 4.38 -15.49
N THR A 172 -23.27 3.72 -16.49
CA THR A 172 -21.92 3.14 -16.40
C THR A 172 -20.86 4.23 -16.25
N ILE A 173 -20.98 5.33 -17.01
CA ILE A 173 -20.10 6.51 -16.88
C ILE A 173 -20.18 7.09 -15.47
N MET A 174 -21.39 7.18 -14.88
CA MET A 174 -21.57 7.65 -13.51
C MET A 174 -20.83 6.75 -12.50
N ILE A 175 -20.94 5.42 -12.63
CA ILE A 175 -20.20 4.46 -11.79
C ILE A 175 -18.69 4.66 -11.93
N MET A 176 -18.19 4.80 -13.18
CA MET A 176 -16.78 5.04 -13.45
C MET A 176 -16.29 6.36 -12.84
N ALA A 177 -17.11 7.42 -12.89
CA ALA A 177 -16.79 8.70 -12.28
C ALA A 177 -16.70 8.57 -10.75
N ILE A 178 -17.66 7.90 -10.11
CA ILE A 178 -17.64 7.61 -8.66
C ILE A 178 -16.38 6.81 -8.30
N ALA A 179 -16.06 5.76 -9.05
CA ALA A 179 -14.85 4.95 -8.88
C ALA A 179 -13.57 5.81 -8.97
N TYR A 180 -13.50 6.71 -9.96
CA TYR A 180 -12.38 7.63 -10.12
C TYR A 180 -12.25 8.63 -8.95
N PHE A 181 -13.36 9.19 -8.47
CA PHE A 181 -13.33 10.05 -7.29
C PHE A 181 -12.91 9.29 -6.03
N LEU A 182 -13.33 8.04 -5.88
CA LEU A 182 -12.86 7.16 -4.79
C LEU A 182 -11.35 6.91 -4.87
N LEU A 183 -10.78 6.67 -6.08
CA LEU A 183 -9.32 6.58 -6.26
C LEU A 183 -8.61 7.82 -5.73
N ILE A 184 -9.03 9.00 -6.18
CA ILE A 184 -8.44 10.28 -5.75
C ILE A 184 -8.58 10.47 -4.23
N PHE A 185 -9.75 10.16 -3.68
CA PHE A 185 -10.02 10.30 -2.25
C PHE A 185 -9.10 9.40 -1.41
N ILE A 186 -8.95 8.14 -1.81
CA ILE A 186 -8.04 7.19 -1.14
C ILE A 186 -6.59 7.69 -1.25
N MET A 187 -6.15 8.16 -2.41
CA MET A 187 -4.81 8.72 -2.60
C MET A 187 -4.55 9.94 -1.71
N LYS A 188 -5.50 10.89 -1.65
CA LYS A 188 -5.40 12.07 -0.77
C LYS A 188 -5.35 11.68 0.70
N SER A 189 -6.17 10.72 1.10
CA SER A 189 -6.19 10.21 2.48
C SER A 189 -4.87 9.57 2.88
N LYS A 190 -4.27 8.76 1.98
CA LYS A 190 -2.94 8.19 2.19
C LYS A 190 -1.86 9.25 2.32
N ARG A 191 -1.89 10.29 1.49
CA ARG A 191 -0.94 11.41 1.58
C ARG A 191 -1.07 12.17 2.89
N LYS A 192 -2.29 12.45 3.34
CA LYS A 192 -2.55 13.15 4.61
C LYS A 192 -2.06 12.34 5.81
N LEU A 193 -2.26 11.01 5.81
CA LEU A 193 -1.75 10.14 6.87
C LEU A 193 -0.22 10.10 6.90
N LYS A 194 0.44 10.05 5.74
CA LYS A 194 1.91 10.12 5.65
C LYS A 194 2.45 11.42 6.24
N ASN A 195 1.85 12.56 5.90
CA ASN A 195 2.27 13.88 6.39
C ASN A 195 1.97 14.13 7.88
N HIS A 196 1.05 13.37 8.50
CA HIS A 196 0.76 13.46 9.93
C HIS A 196 1.70 12.59 10.79
N LEU A 197 2.43 11.67 10.17
CA LEU A 197 3.34 10.72 10.81
C LEU A 197 4.83 11.05 10.57
N SER A 198 5.11 12.06 9.73
CA SER A 198 6.42 12.72 9.59
C SER A 198 6.47 13.95 10.48
#